data_AF-A0A8S2ZGL2-F1
#
_entry.id   AF-A0A8S2ZGL2-F1
#
_cell.length_a   1.000
_cell.length_b   1.000
_cell.length_c   1.000
_cell.angle_alpha   90.00
_cell.angle_beta   90.00
_cell.angle_gamma   90.00
#
_symmetry.space_group_name_H-M   'P 1'
#
loop_
_entity.id
_entity.type
_entity.pdbx_description
1 polymer ?
#
loop_
_entity_poly.entity_id
_entity_poly.type
_entity_poly.pdbx_seq_one_letter_code
_entity_poly.pdbx_strand_id
1 'polypeptide(L)' 'MEIKKVPETWLSLPNLPLPTSAPGVGMIDGEIHVIGGFDILSRESITHGEYYR' A
#
# COMPACT_ATOMS: atom_id res chain seq x y z
N MET A 1 -26.01 3.51 -19.13
CA MET A 1 -25.04 3.26 -18.05
C MET A 1 -23.79 2.74 -18.72
N GLU A 2 -22.70 3.51 -18.72
CA GLU A 2 -21.45 3.09 -19.36
C GLU A 2 -20.62 2.29 -18.35
N ILE A 3 -20.25 1.06 -18.72
CA ILE A 3 -19.45 0.19 -17.86
C ILE A 3 -18.00 0.46 -18.19
N LYS A 4 -17.27 1.12 -17.30
CA LYS A 4 -15.84 1.40 -17.50
C LYS A 4 -15.09 0.06 -17.47
N LYS A 5 -14.48 -0.32 -18.59
CA LYS A 5 -13.66 -1.53 -18.67
C LYS A 5 -12.38 -1.35 -17.82
N VAL A 6 -12.15 -2.24 -16.87
CA VAL A 6 -10.91 -2.30 -16.10
C VAL A 6 -9.88 -3.12 -16.92
N PRO A 7 -8.61 -2.70 -17.01
CA PRO A 7 -7.58 -3.49 -17.68
C PRO A 7 -7.40 -4.85 -16.99
N GLU A 8 -7.18 -5.90 -17.79
CA GLU A 8 -6.95 -7.28 -17.32
C GLU A 8 -5.50 -7.54 -16.92
N THR A 9 -4.72 -6.47 -16.75
CA THR A 9 -3.30 -6.51 -16.37
C THR A 9 -3.09 -5.75 -15.07
N TRP A 10 -2.18 -6.25 -14.25
CA TRP A 10 -1.71 -5.51 -13.08
C TRP A 10 -1.04 -4.20 -13.52
N LEU A 11 -1.35 -3.13 -12.80
CA LEU A 11 -0.67 -1.84 -12.94
C LEU A 11 0.43 -1.74 -11.88
N SER A 12 1.67 -1.50 -12.32
CA SER A 12 2.74 -1.13 -11.41
C SER A 12 2.55 0.32 -10.95
N LEU A 13 2.50 0.51 -9.63
CA LEU A 13 2.47 1.81 -8.98
C LEU A 13 3.86 2.15 -8.40
N PRO A 14 4.09 3.38 -7.93
CA PRO A 14 5.31 3.71 -7.19
C PRO A 14 5.56 2.71 -6.04
N ASN A 15 6.83 2.40 -5.81
CA ASN A 15 7.22 1.54 -4.70
C ASN A 15 6.91 2.24 -3.37
N LEU A 16 6.61 1.44 -2.34
CA LEU A 16 6.61 1.96 -0.97
C LEU A 16 8.03 2.48 -0.62
N PRO A 17 8.13 3.67 -0.01
CA PRO A 17 9.36 4.19 0.58
C PRO A 17 10.07 3.19 1.51
N LEU A 18 9.31 2.42 2.29
CA LEU A 18 9.81 1.37 3.15
C LEU A 18 9.29 -0.02 2.72
N PRO A 19 10.19 -0.96 2.37
CA PRO A 19 9.82 -2.34 2.08
C PRO A 19 9.18 -3.01 3.30
N THR A 20 7.89 -3.32 3.21
CA THR A 20 7.06 -3.74 4.36
C THR A 20 6.38 -5.08 4.11
N SER A 21 6.36 -5.96 5.11
CA SER A 21 5.56 -7.20 5.13
C SER A 21 4.44 -7.14 6.15
N ALA A 22 3.33 -7.81 5.85
CA ALA A 22 2.12 -7.88 6.67
C ALA A 22 1.56 -6.51 7.18
N PRO A 23 1.47 -5.46 6.34
CA PRO A 23 0.83 -4.21 6.78
C PRO A 23 -0.70 -4.35 6.84
N GLY A 24 -1.34 -3.48 7.62
CA GLY A 24 -2.76 -3.18 7.46
C GLY A 24 -2.97 -2.19 6.29
N VAL A 25 -3.98 -2.42 5.45
CA VAL A 25 -4.27 -1.55 4.28
C VAL A 25 -5.74 -1.15 4.26
N GLY A 26 -6.02 0.12 3.98
CA GLY A 26 -7.38 0.66 3.87
C GLY A 26 -7.47 1.85 2.91
N MET A 27 -8.69 2.15 2.45
CA MET A 27 -8.96 3.34 1.61
C MET A 27 -9.71 4.39 2.42
N ILE A 28 -9.18 5.61 2.48
CA ILE A 28 -9.74 6.75 3.21
C ILE A 28 -9.69 7.96 2.27
N ASP A 29 -10.81 8.64 2.07
CA ASP A 29 -10.92 9.84 1.20
C ASP A 29 -10.34 9.67 -0.22
N GLY A 30 -10.38 8.44 -0.75
CA GLY A 30 -9.86 8.11 -2.08
C GLY A 30 -8.36 7.83 -2.14
N GLU A 31 -7.67 7.82 -0.99
CA GLU A 31 -6.24 7.49 -0.86
C GLU A 31 -6.06 6.12 -0.19
N ILE A 32 -5.00 5.39 -0.55
CA ILE A 32 -4.66 4.09 0.02
C ILE A 32 -3.67 4.30 1.17
N HIS A 33 -4.04 3.86 2.37
CA HIS A 33 -3.19 3.94 3.55
C HIS A 33 -2.62 2.56 3.88
N VAL A 34 -1.32 2.51 4.18
CA VAL A 34 -0.58 1.30 4.54
C VAL A 34 0.07 1.53 5.91
N ILE A 35 -0.37 0.79 6.93
CA ILE A 35 -0.03 1.06 8.33
C ILE A 35 0.64 -0.16 8.97
N GLY A 36 1.76 0.07 9.66
CA GLY A 36 2.47 -0.94 10.43
C GLY A 36 3.14 -2.02 9.56
N GLY A 37 3.23 -3.23 10.09
CA GLY A 37 3.91 -4.36 9.46
C GLY A 37 5.34 -4.55 9.97
N PHE A 38 6.18 -5.17 9.14
CA PHE A 38 7.60 -5.42 9.44
C PHE A 38 8.48 -4.96 8.30
N ASP A 39 9.54 -4.23 8.62
CA ASP A 39 10.59 -3.92 7.67
C ASP A 39 11.28 -5.22 7.27
N ILE A 40 11.26 -5.55 5.98
CA ILE A 40 11.82 -6.82 5.49
C ILE A 40 13.35 -6.83 5.43
N LEU A 41 13.99 -5.66 5.53
CA LEU A 41 15.44 -5.51 5.56
C LEU A 41 15.98 -5.65 6.98
N SER A 42 15.41 -4.92 7.93
CA SER A 42 15.85 -4.97 9.35
C SER A 42 15.17 -6.07 10.16
N ARG A 43 14.01 -6.59 9.73
CA ARG A 43 13.14 -7.52 10.46
C ARG A 43 12.55 -6.94 11.75
N GLU A 44 12.54 -5.62 11.88
CA GLU A 44 11.91 -4.92 13.00
C GLU A 44 10.43 -4.61 12.71
N SER A 45 9.62 -4.48 13.76
CA SER A 45 8.24 -4.04 13.64
C SER A 45 8.21 -2.55 13.31
N ILE A 46 7.41 -2.18 12.31
CA ILE A 46 7.16 -0.79 11.94
C ILE A 46 6.14 -0.24 12.94
N THR A 47 6.61 0.57 13.87
CA THR A 47 5.80 1.13 14.96
C THR A 47 5.13 2.46 14.60
N HIS A 48 5.45 3.05 13.45
CA HIS A 48 4.90 4.33 12.99
C HIS A 48 4.20 4.14 11.63
N GLY A 49 2.98 4.67 11.49
CA GLY A 49 2.23 4.62 10.23
C GLY A 49 2.75 5.64 9.23
N GLU A 50 3.04 5.22 8.00
CA GLU A 50 3.38 6.12 6.90
C GLU A 50 2.18 6.27 5.95
N TYR A 51 2.00 7.47 5.42
CA TYR A 51 0.93 7.83 4.47
C TYR A 51 1.48 7.74 3.05
N TYR A 52 0.72 7.14 2.11
CA TYR A 52 1.16 7.01 0.71
C TYR A 52 0.08 7.52 -0.25
N ARG A 53 0.51 8.27 -1.28
CA ARG A 53 -0.30 8.76 -2.41
C ARG A 53 0.21 8.15 -3.71
#